data_AF-Q3YA37-F1
#
_entry.id   AF-Q3YA37-F1
#
_cell.length_a   1.000
_cell.length_b   1.000
_cell.length_c   1.000
_cell.angle_alpha   90.00
_cell.angle_beta   90.00
_cell.angle_gamma   90.00
#
_symmetry.space_group_name_H-M   'P 1'
#
loop_
_entity.id
_entity.type
_entity.pdbx_description
1 polymer ?
#
loop_
_entity_poly.entity_id
_entity_poly.type
_entity_poly.pdbx_seq_one_letter_code
_entity_poly.pdbx_strand_id
1 'polypeptide(L)'
;VKPDPPDDLQAEIMKQGTLKVFWLKPISAAYELKYQVRYSVKAPETNSQVYLLVNETSVIISDIQPCTEMSIEVRCINSHKTGLWSNWSKTWVLNSQDVFYYPKKVLASSGSSMSVSCLFCDNGKKVPSGNITWWLNFGEKIPEHQYRAISDYFSEVTLTDLNTTKPKGKFRYDAL
;
A
#
# COMPACT_ATOMS: atom_id res chain seq x y z
N VAL A 1 23.98 13.62 -19.51
CA VAL A 1 23.12 14.43 -18.62
C VAL A 1 22.76 13.58 -17.39
N LYS A 2 22.76 14.16 -16.19
CA LYS A 2 22.31 13.50 -14.96
C LYS A 2 20.91 14.07 -14.63
N PRO A 3 19.84 13.26 -14.61
CA PRO A 3 18.51 13.75 -14.25
C PRO A 3 18.39 13.99 -12.73
N ASP A 4 17.39 14.77 -12.36
CA ASP A 4 16.94 14.90 -10.97
C ASP A 4 16.27 13.58 -10.50
N PRO A 5 16.28 13.28 -9.20
CA PRO A 5 15.59 12.11 -8.66
C PRO A 5 14.07 12.19 -8.86
N PRO A 6 13.37 11.05 -8.97
CA PRO A 6 11.91 11.03 -8.98
C PRO A 6 11.29 11.72 -7.77
N ASP A 7 10.18 12.42 -8.00
CA ASP A 7 9.44 13.17 -6.99
C ASP A 7 8.28 12.35 -6.41
N ASP A 8 7.82 12.72 -5.22
CA ASP A 8 6.59 12.19 -4.58
C ASP A 8 6.46 10.64 -4.60
N LEU A 9 7.51 9.95 -4.12
CA LEU A 9 7.47 8.51 -3.94
C LEU A 9 6.44 8.13 -2.87
N GLN A 10 5.45 7.33 -3.27
CA GLN A 10 4.39 6.82 -2.41
C GLN A 10 4.20 5.32 -2.64
N ALA A 11 3.53 4.68 -1.68
CA ALA A 11 3.12 3.30 -1.81
C ALA A 11 1.77 3.03 -1.14
N GLU A 12 1.01 2.11 -1.72
CA GLU A 12 -0.31 1.70 -1.26
C GLU A 12 -0.39 0.17 -1.20
N ILE A 13 -0.84 -0.37 -0.06
CA ILE A 13 -1.14 -1.79 0.08
C ILE A 13 -2.44 -2.06 -0.67
N MET A 14 -2.39 -3.01 -1.58
CA MET A 14 -3.49 -3.45 -2.43
C MET A 14 -4.10 -4.74 -1.88
N LYS A 15 -5.06 -5.31 -2.62
CA LYS A 15 -5.60 -6.65 -2.29
C LYS A 15 -4.48 -7.69 -2.21
N GLN A 16 -4.71 -8.70 -1.39
CA GLN A 16 -3.82 -9.85 -1.20
C GLN A 16 -2.42 -9.48 -0.66
N GLY A 17 -2.27 -8.30 -0.05
CA GLY A 17 -0.99 -7.88 0.55
C GLY A 17 0.09 -7.47 -0.45
N THR A 18 -0.29 -7.13 -1.68
CA THR A 18 0.67 -6.59 -2.68
C THR A 18 0.88 -5.08 -2.47
N LEU A 19 2.05 -4.56 -2.81
CA LEU A 19 2.37 -3.12 -2.68
C LEU A 19 2.40 -2.48 -4.05
N LYS A 20 1.55 -1.49 -4.28
CA LYS A 20 1.71 -0.60 -5.42
C LYS A 20 2.60 0.57 -5.01
N VAL A 21 3.80 0.64 -5.57
CA VAL A 21 4.73 1.76 -5.41
C VAL A 21 4.61 2.65 -6.63
N PHE A 22 4.52 3.97 -6.45
CA PHE A 22 4.42 4.93 -7.55
C PHE A 22 5.09 6.25 -7.20
N TRP A 23 5.49 6.99 -8.23
CA TRP A 23 6.21 8.26 -8.11
C TRP A 23 5.88 9.17 -9.29
N LEU A 24 6.35 10.41 -9.22
CA LEU A 24 6.25 11.38 -10.29
C LEU A 24 7.57 11.47 -11.06
N LYS A 25 7.44 11.68 -12.38
CA LYS A 25 8.57 12.00 -13.25
C LYS A 25 9.12 13.38 -12.83
N PRO A 26 10.47 13.55 -12.73
CA PRO A 26 11.05 14.86 -12.43
C PRO A 26 10.64 15.91 -13.48
N ILE A 27 10.20 17.08 -13.04
CA ILE A 27 9.70 18.16 -13.93
C ILE A 27 10.78 18.61 -14.93
N SER A 28 12.05 18.58 -14.54
CA SER A 28 13.20 18.94 -15.37
C SER A 28 13.46 17.96 -16.52
N ALA A 29 12.88 16.76 -16.50
CA ALA A 29 13.13 15.72 -17.48
C ALA A 29 12.21 15.84 -18.72
N ALA A 30 12.72 16.48 -19.78
CA ALA A 30 12.04 16.61 -21.07
C ALA A 30 12.11 15.34 -21.96
N TYR A 31 12.74 14.27 -21.49
CA TYR A 31 12.99 13.03 -22.24
C TYR A 31 12.48 11.80 -21.50
N GLU A 32 12.42 10.66 -22.19
CA GLU A 32 11.99 9.39 -21.59
C GLU A 32 13.02 8.87 -20.58
N LEU A 33 12.52 8.30 -19.49
CA LEU A 33 13.33 7.80 -18.38
C LEU A 33 13.12 6.30 -18.16
N LYS A 34 14.15 5.65 -17.62
CA LYS A 34 14.06 4.34 -17.00
C LYS A 34 14.32 4.49 -15.52
N TYR A 35 13.62 3.71 -14.72
CA TYR A 35 13.68 3.76 -13.27
C TYR A 35 14.31 2.50 -12.71
N GLN A 36 15.02 2.68 -11.62
CA GLN A 36 15.44 1.59 -10.76
C GLN A 36 14.80 1.80 -9.39
N VAL A 37 14.06 0.80 -8.95
CA VAL A 37 13.50 0.73 -7.60
C VAL A 37 14.43 -0.14 -6.77
N ARG A 38 14.81 0.33 -5.58
CA ARG A 38 15.48 -0.46 -4.55
C ARG A 38 14.52 -0.59 -3.38
N TYR A 39 14.37 -1.81 -2.87
CA TYR A 39 13.74 -2.01 -1.58
C TYR A 39 14.54 -2.99 -0.72
N SER A 40 14.41 -2.83 0.59
CA SER A 40 14.93 -3.76 1.57
C SER A 40 13.90 -4.04 2.64
N VAL A 41 13.87 -5.29 3.08
CA VAL A 41 13.06 -5.75 4.21
C VAL A 41 14.01 -5.91 5.39
N LYS A 42 13.75 -5.21 6.49
CA LYS A 42 14.50 -5.41 7.74
C LYS A 42 14.05 -6.72 8.36
N ALA A 43 14.75 -7.80 8.04
CA ALA A 43 14.62 -9.10 8.71
C ALA A 43 15.74 -9.27 9.74
N PRO A 44 15.51 -10.04 10.83
CA PRO A 44 16.51 -10.19 11.91
C PRO A 44 17.86 -10.78 11.46
N GLU A 45 17.88 -11.49 10.33
CA GLU A 45 19.04 -12.29 9.91
C GLU A 45 19.61 -11.91 8.53
N THR A 46 18.95 -11.03 7.77
CA THR A 46 19.40 -10.63 6.43
C THR A 46 18.83 -9.28 6.01
N ASN A 47 19.69 -8.29 5.79
CA ASN A 47 19.33 -7.07 5.07
C ASN A 47 19.42 -7.35 3.56
N SER A 48 18.43 -8.05 3.00
CA SER A 48 18.37 -8.26 1.56
C SER A 48 17.94 -6.96 0.87
N GLN A 49 18.64 -6.59 -0.20
CA GLN A 49 18.27 -5.49 -1.09
C GLN A 49 17.87 -6.06 -2.44
N VAL A 50 16.65 -5.74 -2.87
CA VAL A 50 16.14 -6.13 -4.19
C VAL A 50 16.10 -4.90 -5.09
N TYR A 51 16.45 -5.11 -6.36
CA TYR A 51 16.50 -4.07 -7.37
C TYR A 51 15.58 -4.44 -8.54
N LEU A 52 14.65 -3.55 -8.87
CA LEU A 52 13.75 -3.70 -10.02
C LEU A 52 14.03 -2.61 -11.03
N LEU A 53 14.03 -2.95 -12.32
CA LEU A 53 14.13 -1.99 -13.42
C LEU A 53 12.78 -1.88 -14.12
N VAL A 54 12.25 -0.67 -14.21
CA VAL A 54 10.94 -0.40 -14.82
C VAL A 54 10.99 0.82 -15.72
N ASN A 55 10.12 0.85 -16.74
CA ASN A 55 9.99 1.99 -17.65
C ASN A 55 8.85 2.94 -17.23
N GLU A 56 7.94 2.45 -16.39
CA GLU A 56 6.77 3.20 -15.91
C GLU A 56 7.08 3.89 -14.58
N THR A 57 6.21 4.82 -14.17
CA THR A 57 6.31 5.52 -12.89
C THR A 57 5.61 4.79 -11.74
N SER A 58 5.40 3.48 -11.89
CA SER A 58 4.87 2.62 -10.85
C SER A 58 5.32 1.17 -11.00
N VAL A 59 5.30 0.42 -9.90
CA VAL A 59 5.59 -1.02 -9.86
C VAL A 59 4.74 -1.70 -8.78
N ILE A 60 4.38 -2.97 -9.01
CA ILE A 60 3.74 -3.83 -8.01
C ILE A 60 4.81 -4.75 -7.41
N ILE A 61 4.91 -4.75 -6.09
CA ILE A 61 5.77 -5.64 -5.30
C ILE A 61 4.87 -6.67 -4.62
N SER A 62 5.01 -7.93 -5.00
CA SER A 62 4.10 -9.01 -4.55
C SER A 62 4.63 -9.82 -3.37
N ASP A 63 5.92 -9.69 -3.07
CA ASP A 63 6.69 -10.43 -2.06
C ASP A 63 6.87 -9.63 -0.77
N ILE A 64 5.87 -8.83 -0.38
CA ILE A 64 5.94 -8.15 0.92
C ILE A 64 5.84 -9.22 2.02
N GLN A 65 6.82 -9.24 2.90
CA GLN A 65 6.69 -9.96 4.17
C GLN A 65 5.86 -9.10 5.14
N PRO A 66 4.66 -9.52 5.55
CA PRO A 66 3.88 -8.77 6.54
C PRO A 66 4.63 -8.64 7.86
N CYS A 67 4.30 -7.60 8.64
CA CYS A 67 4.86 -7.33 9.95
C CYS A 67 6.37 -7.03 9.98
N THR A 68 6.93 -6.63 8.85
CA THR A 68 8.31 -6.18 8.72
C THR A 68 8.38 -4.69 8.37
N GLU A 69 9.51 -4.06 8.69
CA GLU A 69 9.81 -2.72 8.22
C GLU A 69 10.46 -2.81 6.83
N MET A 70 9.89 -2.10 5.86
CA MET A 70 10.38 -2.08 4.49
C MET A 70 10.74 -0.65 4.10
N SER A 71 11.90 -0.45 3.49
CA SER A 71 12.32 0.83 2.94
C SER A 71 12.42 0.76 1.43
N ILE A 72 11.93 1.80 0.75
CA ILE A 72 11.83 1.88 -0.72
C ILE A 72 12.41 3.19 -1.20
N GLU A 73 13.20 3.12 -2.28
CA GLU A 73 13.80 4.27 -2.94
C GLU A 73 13.76 4.07 -4.45
N VAL A 74 13.67 5.17 -5.20
CA VAL A 74 13.66 5.12 -6.65
C VAL A 74 14.68 6.11 -7.21
N ARG A 75 15.35 5.73 -8.28
CA ARG A 75 16.20 6.63 -9.08
C ARG A 75 15.91 6.46 -10.55
N CYS A 76 16.33 7.41 -11.37
CA CYS A 76 16.09 7.37 -12.81
C CYS A 76 17.35 7.60 -13.64
N ILE A 77 17.30 7.20 -14.90
CA ILE A 77 18.30 7.47 -15.93
C ILE A 77 17.59 7.74 -17.25
N ASN A 78 18.22 8.47 -18.16
CA ASN A 78 17.76 8.59 -19.54
C ASN A 78 17.50 7.19 -20.13
N SER A 79 16.36 6.99 -20.79
CA SER A 79 15.92 5.68 -21.31
C SER A 79 16.86 5.08 -22.36
N HIS A 80 17.60 5.95 -23.08
CA HIS A 80 18.67 5.59 -24.00
C HIS A 80 19.95 5.14 -23.29
N LYS A 81 19.95 5.11 -21.95
CA LYS A 81 21.08 4.76 -21.07
C LYS A 81 22.34 5.61 -21.31
N THR A 82 22.18 6.77 -21.94
CA THR A 82 23.25 7.74 -22.15
C THR A 82 23.35 8.66 -20.93
N GLY A 83 24.45 8.58 -20.19
CA GLY A 83 24.71 9.45 -19.04
C GLY A 83 24.68 8.72 -17.69
N LEU A 84 24.37 9.48 -16.63
CA LEU A 84 24.49 9.02 -15.24
C LEU A 84 23.09 8.85 -14.63
N TRP A 85 23.00 7.92 -13.67
CA TRP A 85 21.83 7.81 -12.80
C TRP A 85 21.65 9.07 -11.96
N SER A 86 20.40 9.43 -11.68
CA SER A 86 20.05 10.40 -10.64
C SER A 86 20.54 9.92 -9.27
N ASN A 87 20.48 10.82 -8.29
CA ASN A 87 20.48 10.39 -6.89
C ASN A 87 19.22 9.54 -6.62
N TRP A 88 19.21 8.83 -5.49
CA TRP A 88 17.99 8.19 -4.99
C TRP A 88 16.99 9.25 -4.53
N SER A 89 15.69 8.95 -4.66
CA SER A 89 14.60 9.73 -4.11
C SER A 89 14.68 9.77 -2.58
N LYS A 90 13.82 10.59 -1.95
CA LYS A 90 13.54 10.44 -0.53
C LYS A 90 13.06 9.01 -0.25
N THR A 91 13.59 8.39 0.79
CA THR A 91 13.19 7.04 1.22
C THR A 91 11.75 7.05 1.71
N TRP A 92 10.96 6.11 1.22
CA TRP A 92 9.64 5.80 1.75
C TRP A 92 9.73 4.56 2.64
N VAL A 93 9.10 4.58 3.81
CA VAL A 93 9.18 3.49 4.79
C VAL A 93 7.77 2.99 5.10
N LEU A 94 7.55 1.68 4.92
CA LEU A 94 6.38 0.99 5.44
C LEU A 94 6.72 0.46 6.84
N ASN A 95 6.02 0.97 7.84
CA ASN A 95 5.92 0.28 9.12
C ASN A 95 4.64 -0.55 9.12
N SER A 96 4.75 -1.86 8.90
CA SER A 96 3.60 -2.76 8.89
C SER A 96 3.15 -3.22 10.29
N GLN A 97 3.62 -2.57 11.37
CA GLN A 97 3.12 -2.81 12.73
C GLN A 97 1.70 -2.27 12.94
N ASP A 98 1.24 -1.35 12.10
CA ASP A 98 -0.12 -0.79 12.12
C ASP A 98 -1.10 -1.62 11.27
N VAL A 99 -2.40 -1.42 11.47
CA VAL A 99 -3.46 -2.02 10.63
C VAL A 99 -3.69 -1.15 9.40
N PHE A 100 -3.60 -1.75 8.21
CA PHE A 100 -3.85 -1.08 6.94
C PHE A 100 -5.13 -1.58 6.31
N TYR A 101 -5.95 -0.67 5.77
CA TYR A 101 -7.20 -0.99 5.08
C TYR A 101 -7.10 -0.65 3.59
N TYR A 102 -7.67 -1.52 2.75
CA TYR A 102 -7.82 -1.32 1.31
C TYR A 102 -9.25 -1.68 0.84
N PRO A 103 -9.89 -0.84 0.02
CA PRO A 103 -9.47 0.50 -0.37
C PRO A 103 -9.61 1.50 0.79
N LYS A 104 -8.72 2.50 0.87
CA LYS A 104 -8.81 3.57 1.89
C LYS A 104 -10.06 4.44 1.72
N LYS A 105 -10.54 4.59 0.49
CA LYS A 105 -11.73 5.36 0.14
C LYS A 105 -12.40 4.73 -1.07
N VAL A 106 -13.72 4.65 -1.04
CA VAL A 106 -14.53 4.08 -2.10
C VAL A 106 -15.80 4.91 -2.28
N LEU A 107 -16.28 5.00 -3.51
CA LEU A 107 -17.62 5.49 -3.82
C LEU A 107 -18.47 4.27 -4.19
N ALA A 108 -19.56 4.06 -3.48
CA ALA A 108 -20.46 2.93 -3.67
C ALA A 108 -21.91 3.42 -3.78
N SER A 109 -22.71 2.71 -4.55
CA SER A 109 -24.15 3.00 -4.68
C SER A 109 -24.90 2.53 -3.44
N SER A 110 -25.98 3.25 -3.08
CA SER A 110 -26.87 2.77 -2.01
C SER A 110 -27.46 1.41 -2.38
N GLY A 111 -27.51 0.47 -1.44
CA GLY A 111 -27.97 -0.90 -1.65
C GLY A 111 -26.97 -1.81 -2.38
N SER A 112 -25.76 -1.33 -2.69
CA SER A 112 -24.69 -2.18 -3.23
C SER A 112 -23.89 -2.84 -2.12
N SER A 113 -23.05 -3.81 -2.51
CA SER A 113 -22.10 -4.46 -1.62
C SER A 113 -20.69 -4.01 -1.96
N MET A 114 -19.84 -3.92 -0.95
CA MET A 114 -18.41 -3.65 -1.12
C MET A 114 -17.57 -4.58 -0.25
N SER A 115 -16.32 -4.79 -0.65
CA SER A 115 -15.35 -5.51 0.18
C SER A 115 -14.21 -4.60 0.59
N VAL A 116 -13.88 -4.65 1.88
CA VAL A 116 -12.72 -4.00 2.47
C VAL A 116 -11.80 -5.10 2.97
N SER A 117 -10.53 -5.01 2.62
CA SER A 117 -9.50 -5.89 3.14
C SER A 117 -8.63 -5.16 4.14
N CYS A 118 -8.07 -5.88 5.11
CA CYS A 118 -7.08 -5.36 6.03
C CYS A 118 -5.82 -6.22 6.06
N LEU A 119 -4.67 -5.56 6.15
CA LEU A 119 -3.39 -6.14 6.56
C LEU A 119 -3.18 -5.76 8.02
N PHE A 120 -2.91 -6.74 8.89
CA PHE A 120 -2.75 -6.52 10.33
C PHE A 120 -1.57 -7.28 10.90
N CYS A 121 -1.03 -6.70 11.96
CA CYS A 121 0.07 -7.24 12.74
C CYS A 121 -0.12 -6.84 14.20
N ASP A 122 0.33 -7.69 15.13
CA ASP A 122 0.39 -7.37 16.54
C ASP A 122 1.85 -7.35 16.97
N ASN A 123 2.39 -6.15 17.21
CA ASN A 123 3.78 -5.96 17.66
C ASN A 123 4.81 -6.72 16.78
N GLY A 124 4.64 -6.68 15.46
CA GLY A 124 5.51 -7.37 14.52
C GLY A 124 5.26 -8.88 14.40
N LYS A 125 4.22 -9.42 15.04
CA LYS A 125 3.85 -10.84 15.00
C LYS A 125 2.55 -11.05 14.24
N LYS A 126 2.44 -12.25 13.65
CA LYS A 126 1.21 -12.72 13.01
C LYS A 126 0.11 -12.89 14.03
N VAL A 127 -1.13 -12.62 13.62
CA VAL A 127 -2.31 -12.80 14.47
C VAL A 127 -3.08 -14.02 13.95
N PRO A 128 -3.33 -15.04 14.79
CA PRO A 128 -4.12 -16.19 14.36
C PRO A 128 -5.46 -15.74 13.78
N SER A 129 -5.78 -16.24 12.59
CA SER A 129 -7.01 -15.88 11.86
C SER A 129 -8.30 -15.90 12.69
N GLY A 130 -8.44 -16.85 13.63
CA GLY A 130 -9.61 -16.97 14.50
C GLY A 130 -9.76 -15.87 15.56
N ASN A 131 -8.72 -15.07 15.81
CA ASN A 131 -8.75 -13.98 16.79
C ASN A 131 -9.20 -12.64 16.18
N ILE A 132 -9.38 -12.57 14.87
CA ILE A 132 -9.73 -11.33 14.16
C ILE A 132 -11.22 -11.08 14.23
N THR A 133 -11.58 -9.87 14.66
CA THR A 133 -12.97 -9.39 14.66
C THR A 133 -13.05 -8.07 13.92
N TRP A 134 -14.07 -7.95 13.07
CA TRP A 134 -14.34 -6.70 12.36
C TRP A 134 -15.40 -5.89 13.08
N TRP A 135 -15.15 -4.58 13.17
CA TRP A 135 -16.07 -3.61 13.73
C TRP A 135 -16.30 -2.50 12.73
N LEU A 136 -17.56 -2.19 12.48
CA LEU A 136 -17.96 -1.05 11.68
C LEU A 136 -18.04 0.17 12.61
N ASN A 137 -17.28 1.21 12.27
CA ASN A 137 -17.32 2.52 12.95
C ASN A 137 -17.08 2.47 14.47
N PHE A 138 -16.37 1.44 14.95
CA PHE A 138 -16.17 1.16 16.38
C PHE A 138 -17.46 0.95 17.20
N GLY A 139 -18.62 0.86 16.56
CA GLY A 139 -19.92 0.78 17.22
C GLY A 139 -20.64 -0.53 17.00
N GLU A 140 -20.44 -1.17 15.84
CA GLU A 140 -21.15 -2.38 15.46
C GLU A 140 -20.18 -3.51 15.16
N LYS A 141 -20.30 -4.62 15.90
CA LYS A 141 -19.54 -5.84 15.59
C LYS A 141 -20.11 -6.47 14.34
N ILE A 142 -19.27 -6.63 13.32
CA ILE A 142 -19.67 -7.30 12.08
C ILE A 142 -19.79 -8.81 12.34
N PRO A 143 -20.85 -9.48 11.86
CA PRO A 143 -20.98 -10.93 11.99
C PRO A 143 -19.89 -11.72 11.26
N GLU A 144 -19.45 -12.85 11.84
CA GLU A 144 -18.36 -13.67 11.29
C GLU A 144 -18.63 -14.18 9.87
N HIS A 145 -19.90 -14.40 9.49
CA HIS A 145 -20.25 -14.85 8.14
C HIS A 145 -20.01 -13.78 7.06
N GLN A 146 -19.83 -12.51 7.43
CA GLN A 146 -19.60 -11.40 6.49
C GLN A 146 -18.11 -11.14 6.22
N TYR A 147 -17.22 -11.77 6.98
CA TYR A 147 -15.79 -11.63 6.76
C TYR A 147 -15.09 -12.99 6.70
N ARG A 148 -13.93 -13.00 6.07
CA ARG A 148 -13.07 -14.18 5.99
C ARG A 148 -11.64 -13.81 6.34
N ALA A 149 -10.96 -14.68 7.06
CA ALA A 149 -9.52 -14.63 7.15
C ALA A 149 -8.92 -15.30 5.91
N ILE A 150 -8.07 -14.57 5.19
CA ILE A 150 -7.37 -15.07 4.01
C ILE A 150 -6.00 -15.64 4.44
N SER A 151 -5.39 -15.06 5.47
CA SER A 151 -4.17 -15.55 6.12
C SER A 151 -4.09 -15.04 7.57
N ASP A 152 -3.01 -15.39 8.29
CA ASP A 152 -2.70 -14.85 9.63
C ASP A 152 -2.24 -13.36 9.60
N TYR A 153 -2.29 -12.72 8.44
CA TYR A 153 -1.95 -11.29 8.25
C TYR A 153 -3.02 -10.52 7.49
N PHE A 154 -3.94 -11.20 6.82
CA PHE A 154 -4.87 -10.59 5.88
C PHE A 154 -6.29 -11.11 6.07
N SER A 155 -7.25 -10.19 6.17
CA SER A 155 -8.68 -10.51 6.27
C SER A 155 -9.47 -9.60 5.36
N GLU A 156 -10.63 -10.06 4.92
CA GLU A 156 -11.54 -9.29 4.09
C GLU A 156 -12.95 -9.39 4.65
N VAL A 157 -13.63 -8.25 4.77
CA VAL A 157 -15.05 -8.14 5.07
C VAL A 157 -15.81 -7.70 3.84
N THR A 158 -17.01 -8.23 3.65
CA THR A 158 -17.97 -7.75 2.65
C THR A 158 -19.15 -7.13 3.36
N LEU A 159 -19.29 -5.82 3.18
CA LEU A 159 -20.45 -5.06 3.64
C LEU A 159 -21.51 -5.12 2.55
N THR A 160 -22.72 -5.55 2.90
CA THR A 160 -23.87 -5.62 1.98
C THR A 160 -24.87 -4.53 2.29
N ASP A 161 -25.74 -4.23 1.34
CA ASP A 161 -26.87 -3.30 1.50
C ASP A 161 -26.45 -1.93 2.06
N LEU A 162 -25.38 -1.35 1.49
CA LEU A 162 -24.80 -0.10 1.98
C LEU A 162 -25.83 1.04 2.00
N ASN A 163 -25.92 1.71 3.14
CA ASN A 163 -26.78 2.88 3.29
C ASN A 163 -26.13 4.14 2.70
N THR A 164 -26.94 5.14 2.37
CA THR A 164 -26.45 6.44 1.89
C THR A 164 -25.79 7.22 3.02
N THR A 165 -24.51 7.55 2.88
CA THR A 165 -23.75 8.40 3.81
C THR A 165 -24.43 9.77 3.99
N LYS A 166 -24.87 10.06 5.22
CA LYS A 166 -25.55 11.32 5.59
C LYS A 166 -24.59 12.26 6.31
N PRO A 167 -24.16 13.39 5.71
CA PRO A 167 -23.12 14.22 6.28
C PRO A 167 -23.49 14.71 7.68
N LYS A 168 -22.78 14.24 8.72
CA LYS A 168 -22.94 14.74 10.09
C LYS A 168 -21.95 15.86 10.40
N GLY A 169 -22.41 17.12 10.30
CA GLY A 169 -21.66 18.31 10.70
C GLY A 169 -20.71 18.86 9.64
N LYS A 170 -19.64 19.57 10.06
CA LYS A 170 -18.66 20.23 9.16
C LYS A 170 -17.66 19.27 8.51
N PHE A 171 -17.65 18.00 8.91
CA PHE A 171 -16.74 16.96 8.45
C PHE A 171 -17.50 15.89 7.65
N ARG A 172 -16.97 15.55 6.47
CA ARG A 172 -17.56 14.58 5.53
C ARG A 172 -17.00 13.18 5.74
N TYR A 173 -17.21 12.60 6.91
CA TYR A 173 -16.99 11.17 7.11
C TYR A 173 -18.22 10.59 7.78
N ASP A 174 -18.97 9.80 7.04
CA ASP A 174 -20.11 9.06 7.58
C ASP A 174 -19.74 7.60 7.71
N ALA A 175 -19.69 7.24 8.97
CA ALA A 175 -19.95 5.94 9.51
C ALA A 175 -21.47 5.66 9.43
N LEU A 176 -21.89 4.84 8.46
CA LEU A 176 -23.10 4.02 8.60
C LEU A 176 -22.69 2.65 9.09
#